data_AF-A0A960TED6-F1
#
_entry.id   AF-A0A960TED6-F1
#
_cell.length_a   1.000
_cell.length_b   1.000
_cell.length_c   1.000
_cell.angle_alpha   90.00
_cell.angle_beta   90.00
_cell.angle_gamma   90.00
#
_symmetry.space_group_name_H-M   'P 1'
#
loop_
_entity.id
_entity.type
_entity.pdbx_description
1 polymer ?
#
loop_
_entity_poly.entity_id
_entity_poly.type
_entity_poly.pdbx_seq_one_letter_code
_entity_poly.pdbx_strand_id
1 'polypeptide(L)'
;MVLGKDKSFLVVRAEEREFAASLVDLGIDEVEAEQLSRSCSRSWTVLGRILSRNAALRTPEWTRSAKGTVLSLLTLLACWDGDNPKDLGFVSRLMDREYGDIEAELQELLFVEDTPIMRIGSLWKVKSPLELLSICGPKLTGDLLARFFDIAFEALQQLEPVGSGDEQVFGLDLLKPDRQPYSARIRLSIANTLAMMGARLDVDRDPGQRTIQARIQSLISALMTQMDLQKWKSLGNLLPLLAEAGPGTFLTAMEKSLDVDSESPSSLIRATDRSACWHAGLLYALEILAWNPANLGRVVQILARLSEIPIQGNWGNSPQNSLNEILRSWSPQTSADVKAR
;
A
#
# COMPACT_ATOMS: atom_id res chain seq x y z
N MET A 1 5.96 -27.39 8.97
CA MET A 1 5.85 -28.41 7.90
C MET A 1 4.77 -29.40 8.28
N VAL A 2 3.70 -29.54 7.50
CA VAL A 2 2.63 -30.52 7.78
C VAL A 2 2.70 -31.60 6.70
N LEU A 3 2.86 -32.86 7.13
CA LEU A 3 2.83 -34.02 6.25
C LEU A 3 1.38 -34.31 5.86
N GLY A 4 1.03 -34.09 4.59
CA GLY A 4 -0.20 -34.59 4.01
C GLY A 4 -0.17 -36.12 3.90
N LYS A 5 -1.33 -36.78 3.97
CA LYS A 5 -1.45 -38.24 3.89
C LYS A 5 -0.87 -38.85 2.58
N ASP A 6 -0.67 -38.04 1.54
CA ASP A 6 -0.23 -38.49 0.22
C ASP A 6 1.24 -38.17 -0.11
N LYS A 7 2.13 -38.01 0.90
CA LYS A 7 3.53 -37.58 0.72
C LYS A 7 3.70 -36.21 0.03
N SER A 8 2.64 -35.42 -0.05
CA SER A 8 2.73 -34.01 -0.40
C SER A 8 3.20 -33.20 0.81
N PHE A 9 4.31 -32.47 0.66
CA PHE A 9 4.78 -31.53 1.67
C PHE A 9 3.97 -30.25 1.55
N LEU A 10 3.11 -29.98 2.52
CA LEU A 10 2.43 -28.69 2.59
C LEU A 10 3.34 -27.74 3.39
N VAL A 11 4.10 -26.94 2.64
CA VAL A 11 4.83 -25.80 3.21
C VAL A 11 3.79 -24.70 3.44
N VAL A 12 3.19 -24.72 4.62
CA VAL A 12 2.35 -23.61 5.07
C VAL A 12 3.22 -22.37 5.15
N ARG A 13 2.72 -21.25 4.63
CA ARG A 13 3.43 -19.96 4.71
C ARG A 13 3.56 -19.60 6.17
N ALA A 14 4.79 -19.45 6.66
CA ALA A 14 5.05 -19.12 8.05
C ALA A 14 4.46 -17.76 8.42
N GLU A 15 4.16 -17.58 9.70
CA GLU A 15 3.89 -16.25 10.25
C GLU A 15 5.13 -15.36 10.11
N GLU A 16 4.96 -14.04 10.03
CA GLU A 16 6.08 -13.11 9.78
C GLU A 16 7.20 -13.23 10.81
N ARG A 17 6.83 -13.36 12.09
CA ARG A 17 7.78 -13.54 13.19
C ARG A 17 8.48 -14.88 13.15
N GLU A 18 7.78 -15.95 12.77
CA GLU A 18 8.37 -17.29 12.65
C GLU A 18 9.37 -17.34 11.49
N PHE A 19 9.04 -16.70 10.37
CA PHE A 19 9.94 -16.60 9.24
C PHE A 19 11.19 -15.80 9.59
N ALA A 20 11.03 -14.62 10.22
CA ALA A 20 12.14 -13.79 10.66
C ALA A 20 13.02 -14.54 11.69
N ALA A 21 12.43 -15.21 12.68
CA ALA A 21 13.17 -16.04 13.64
C ALA A 21 13.98 -17.14 12.95
N SER A 22 13.41 -17.78 11.93
CA SER A 22 14.13 -18.79 11.13
C SER A 22 15.35 -18.21 10.40
N LEU A 23 15.30 -16.93 9.99
CA LEU A 23 16.45 -16.24 9.39
C LEU A 23 17.53 -15.91 10.43
N VAL A 24 17.12 -15.53 11.65
CA VAL A 24 18.03 -15.31 12.77
C VAL A 24 18.75 -16.60 13.14
N ASP A 25 18.05 -17.73 13.17
CA ASP A 25 18.65 -19.06 13.39
C ASP A 25 19.68 -19.43 12.30
N LEU A 26 19.55 -18.85 11.09
CA LEU A 26 20.51 -18.99 10.00
C LEU A 26 21.67 -17.99 10.06
N GLY A 27 21.73 -17.15 11.10
CA GLY A 27 22.80 -16.19 11.35
C GLY A 27 22.61 -14.82 10.69
N ILE A 28 21.40 -14.50 10.23
CA ILE A 28 21.04 -13.15 9.75
C ILE A 28 20.73 -12.26 10.96
N ASP A 29 21.16 -11.00 10.92
CA ASP A 29 20.85 -10.01 11.96
C ASP A 29 19.32 -9.83 12.11
N GLU A 30 18.82 -9.59 13.33
CA GLU A 30 17.38 -9.48 13.61
C GLU A 30 16.68 -8.41 12.75
N VAL A 31 17.30 -7.24 12.60
CA VAL A 31 16.73 -6.15 11.79
C VAL A 31 16.71 -6.52 10.32
N GLU A 32 17.80 -7.13 9.83
CA GLU A 32 17.88 -7.61 8.45
C GLU A 32 16.87 -8.74 8.20
N ALA A 33 16.67 -9.65 9.15
CA ALA A 33 15.71 -10.74 9.10
C ALA A 33 14.27 -10.23 8.98
N GLU A 34 13.88 -9.22 9.77
CA GLU A 34 12.57 -8.57 9.65
C GLU A 34 12.39 -7.91 8.27
N GLN A 35 13.40 -7.18 7.79
CA GLN A 35 13.37 -6.54 6.48
C GLN A 35 13.24 -7.55 5.34
N LEU A 36 13.98 -8.66 5.41
CA LEU A 36 13.93 -9.74 4.42
C LEU A 36 12.59 -10.47 4.46
N SER A 37 12.04 -10.72 5.65
CA SER A 37 10.72 -11.35 5.83
C SER A 37 9.63 -10.58 5.09
N ARG A 38 9.63 -9.24 5.22
CA ARG A 38 8.72 -8.34 4.50
C ARG A 38 9.03 -8.32 3.00
N SER A 39 10.30 -8.13 2.64
CA SER A 39 10.73 -7.97 1.25
C SER A 39 10.47 -9.20 0.37
N CYS A 40 10.66 -10.41 0.91
CA CYS A 40 10.43 -11.65 0.18
C CYS A 40 9.00 -12.18 0.32
N SER A 41 8.13 -11.46 1.04
CA SER A 41 6.78 -11.92 1.39
C SER A 41 6.80 -13.33 2.02
N ARG A 42 7.80 -13.62 2.85
CA ARG A 42 8.00 -14.91 3.54
C ARG A 42 8.10 -16.11 2.58
N SER A 43 8.63 -15.88 1.37
CA SER A 43 8.91 -16.93 0.40
C SER A 43 10.39 -17.28 0.41
N TRP A 44 10.70 -18.56 0.68
CA TRP A 44 12.07 -19.08 0.62
C TRP A 44 12.66 -19.00 -0.78
N THR A 45 11.85 -19.22 -1.82
CA THR A 45 12.30 -19.09 -3.20
C THR A 45 12.72 -17.65 -3.49
N VAL A 46 11.88 -16.68 -3.14
CA VAL A 46 12.18 -15.24 -3.34
C VAL A 46 13.37 -14.80 -2.52
N LEU A 47 13.47 -15.25 -1.26
CA LEU A 47 14.64 -15.00 -0.42
C LEU A 47 15.92 -15.52 -1.08
N GLY A 48 15.89 -16.76 -1.59
CA GLY A 48 17.00 -17.35 -2.33
C GLY A 48 17.44 -16.49 -3.51
N ARG A 49 16.50 -15.86 -4.23
CA ARG A 49 16.83 -14.92 -5.32
C ARG A 49 17.48 -13.64 -4.81
N ILE A 50 16.90 -13.03 -3.78
CA ILE A 50 17.41 -11.78 -3.18
C ILE A 50 18.84 -11.97 -2.69
N LEU A 51 19.11 -13.07 -1.98
CA LEU A 51 20.42 -13.34 -1.37
C LEU A 51 21.44 -13.97 -2.34
N SER A 52 20.98 -14.57 -3.44
CA SER A 52 21.89 -15.24 -4.38
C SER A 52 22.88 -14.26 -5.00
N ARG A 53 24.15 -14.69 -5.13
CA ARG A 53 25.17 -14.00 -5.93
C ARG A 53 25.16 -14.42 -7.40
N ASN A 54 24.51 -15.54 -7.72
CA ASN A 54 24.38 -16.05 -9.07
C ASN A 54 23.24 -15.35 -9.80
N ALA A 55 23.57 -14.63 -10.88
CA ALA A 55 22.61 -13.90 -11.71
C ALA A 55 21.51 -14.80 -12.31
N ALA A 56 21.81 -16.06 -12.59
CA ALA A 56 20.82 -17.02 -13.11
C ALA A 56 19.71 -17.30 -12.07
N LEU A 57 20.07 -17.39 -10.78
CA LEU A 57 19.10 -17.59 -9.70
C LEU A 57 18.31 -16.32 -9.38
N ARG A 58 18.86 -15.12 -9.66
CA ARG A 58 18.15 -13.84 -9.50
C ARG A 58 17.03 -13.63 -10.51
N THR A 59 17.05 -14.38 -11.61
CA THR A 59 16.13 -14.19 -12.75
C THR A 59 15.22 -15.41 -12.88
N PRO A 60 14.00 -15.37 -12.31
CA PRO A 60 13.05 -16.46 -12.42
C PRO A 60 12.69 -16.79 -13.88
N GLU A 61 12.32 -18.04 -14.14
CA GLU A 61 11.94 -18.49 -15.49
C GLU A 61 10.75 -17.70 -16.06
N TRP A 62 9.76 -17.38 -15.22
CA TRP A 62 8.60 -16.58 -15.63
C TRP A 62 8.96 -15.20 -16.18
N THR A 63 10.16 -14.66 -15.91
CA THR A 63 10.61 -13.41 -16.54
C THR A 63 10.92 -13.54 -18.03
N ARG A 64 11.13 -14.77 -18.50
CA ARG A 64 11.45 -15.12 -19.90
C ARG A 64 10.25 -15.74 -20.61
N SER A 65 9.50 -16.59 -19.92
CA SER A 65 8.35 -17.30 -20.50
C SER A 65 7.08 -16.48 -20.52
N ALA A 66 6.90 -15.54 -19.59
CA ALA A 66 5.73 -14.66 -19.58
C ALA A 66 5.89 -13.48 -20.55
N LYS A 67 4.78 -13.01 -21.10
CA LYS A 67 4.76 -11.77 -21.89
C LYS A 67 5.11 -10.58 -21.00
N GLY A 68 6.06 -9.76 -21.45
CA GLY A 68 6.55 -8.61 -20.69
C GLY A 68 5.45 -7.61 -20.32
N THR A 69 4.41 -7.47 -21.15
CA THR A 69 3.24 -6.64 -20.90
C THR A 69 2.48 -7.03 -19.64
N VAL A 70 2.25 -8.33 -19.41
CA VAL A 70 1.57 -8.83 -18.20
C VAL A 70 2.43 -8.63 -16.97
N LEU A 71 3.74 -8.83 -17.08
CA LEU A 71 4.64 -8.56 -15.96
C LEU A 71 4.65 -7.08 -15.59
N SER A 72 4.56 -6.17 -16.57
CA SER A 72 4.43 -4.73 -16.32
C SER A 72 3.10 -4.39 -15.63
N LEU A 73 1.98 -5.00 -16.04
CA LEU A 73 0.69 -4.89 -15.34
C LEU A 73 0.84 -5.28 -13.87
N LEU A 74 1.35 -6.49 -13.61
CA LEU A 74 1.48 -7.05 -12.27
C LEU A 74 2.48 -6.27 -11.38
N THR A 75 3.42 -5.56 -12.00
CA THR A 75 4.35 -4.68 -11.30
C THR A 75 3.66 -3.41 -10.79
N LEU A 76 2.69 -2.89 -11.56
CA LEU A 76 1.93 -1.69 -11.20
C LEU A 76 0.69 -1.99 -10.37
N LEU A 77 0.12 -3.18 -10.54
CA LEU A 77 -1.12 -3.60 -9.90
C LEU A 77 -0.99 -5.02 -9.34
N ALA A 78 -0.73 -5.09 -8.04
CA ALA A 78 -0.52 -6.31 -7.30
C ALA A 78 -1.82 -7.07 -6.95
N CYS A 79 -2.98 -6.41 -6.94
CA CYS A 79 -4.23 -7.02 -6.52
C CYS A 79 -5.46 -6.32 -7.12
N TRP A 80 -6.42 -7.08 -7.65
CA TRP A 80 -7.73 -6.57 -8.09
C TRP A 80 -8.77 -7.70 -8.13
N ASP A 81 -10.06 -7.33 -8.16
CA ASP A 81 -11.17 -8.26 -8.25
C ASP A 81 -11.56 -8.50 -9.71
N GLY A 82 -11.44 -9.75 -10.18
CA GLY A 82 -11.79 -10.16 -11.54
C GLY A 82 -13.28 -10.17 -11.86
N ASP A 83 -14.15 -9.99 -10.85
CA ASP A 83 -15.60 -9.89 -11.06
C ASP A 83 -16.11 -8.44 -10.95
N ASN A 84 -15.27 -7.49 -10.53
CA ASN A 84 -15.65 -6.08 -10.40
C ASN A 84 -15.44 -5.32 -11.74
N PRO A 85 -16.51 -4.82 -12.40
CA PRO A 85 -16.40 -4.17 -13.70
C PRO A 85 -15.49 -2.93 -13.74
N LYS A 86 -15.38 -2.16 -12.65
CA LYS A 86 -14.46 -1.01 -12.58
C LYS A 86 -13.01 -1.46 -12.50
N ASP A 87 -12.72 -2.51 -11.75
CA ASP A 87 -11.38 -3.10 -11.69
C ASP A 87 -10.97 -3.66 -13.06
N LEU A 88 -11.89 -4.34 -13.75
CA LEU A 88 -11.67 -4.82 -15.12
C LEU A 88 -11.40 -3.66 -16.10
N GLY A 89 -12.17 -2.57 -15.96
CA GLY A 89 -11.98 -1.34 -16.71
C GLY A 89 -10.64 -0.65 -16.44
N PHE A 90 -10.18 -0.66 -15.18
CA PHE A 90 -8.86 -0.16 -14.80
C PHE A 90 -7.76 -0.91 -15.54
N VAL A 91 -7.80 -2.25 -15.46
CA VAL A 91 -6.79 -3.12 -16.09
C VAL A 91 -6.79 -2.94 -17.61
N SER A 92 -7.97 -2.90 -18.23
CA SER A 92 -8.11 -2.70 -19.67
C SER A 92 -7.55 -1.36 -20.12
N ARG A 93 -7.86 -0.27 -19.42
CA ARG A 93 -7.35 1.08 -19.73
C ARG A 93 -5.85 1.22 -19.49
N LEU A 94 -5.32 0.61 -18.43
CA LEU A 94 -3.89 0.64 -18.13
C LEU A 94 -3.09 -0.04 -19.24
N MET A 95 -3.58 -1.19 -19.71
CA MET A 95 -2.91 -2.00 -20.73
C MET A 95 -3.28 -1.63 -22.15
N ASP A 96 -4.34 -0.85 -22.35
CA ASP A 96 -4.90 -0.46 -23.66
C ASP A 96 -5.26 -1.69 -24.51
N ARG A 97 -5.93 -2.64 -23.86
CA ARG A 97 -6.31 -3.96 -24.40
C ARG A 97 -7.61 -4.42 -23.76
N GLU A 98 -8.30 -5.35 -24.41
CA GLU A 98 -9.47 -6.00 -23.81
C GLU A 98 -9.06 -6.88 -22.62
N TYR A 99 -9.87 -6.87 -21.56
CA TYR A 99 -9.58 -7.66 -20.36
C TYR A 99 -9.50 -9.17 -20.65
N GLY A 100 -10.32 -9.69 -21.57
CA GLY A 100 -10.32 -11.12 -21.89
C GLY A 100 -8.96 -11.63 -22.39
N ASP A 101 -8.26 -10.84 -23.22
CA ASP A 101 -6.91 -11.18 -23.69
C ASP A 101 -5.89 -11.15 -22.55
N ILE A 102 -6.02 -10.18 -21.65
CA ILE A 102 -5.14 -10.05 -20.47
C ILE A 102 -5.40 -11.22 -19.51
N GLU A 103 -6.66 -11.57 -19.28
CA GLU A 103 -7.05 -12.68 -18.42
C GLU A 103 -6.50 -14.01 -18.96
N ALA A 104 -6.59 -14.26 -20.27
CA ALA A 104 -6.03 -15.46 -20.88
C ALA A 104 -4.51 -15.58 -20.63
N GLU A 105 -3.76 -14.49 -20.77
CA GLU A 105 -2.32 -14.49 -20.49
C GLU A 105 -2.00 -14.69 -19.01
N LEU A 106 -2.85 -14.16 -18.11
CA LEU A 106 -2.75 -14.41 -16.68
C LEU A 106 -3.07 -15.88 -16.33
N GLN A 107 -4.04 -16.52 -17.00
CA GLN A 107 -4.31 -17.95 -16.83
C GLN A 107 -3.10 -18.79 -17.24
N GLU A 108 -2.47 -18.49 -18.39
CA GLU A 108 -1.25 -19.17 -18.83
C GLU A 108 -0.13 -19.03 -17.80
N LEU A 109 0.05 -17.81 -17.26
CA LEU A 109 1.06 -17.52 -16.26
C LEU A 109 0.85 -18.29 -14.93
N LEU A 110 -0.38 -18.68 -14.58
CA LEU A 110 -0.63 -19.48 -13.37
C LEU A 110 0.02 -20.87 -13.41
N PHE A 111 0.26 -21.43 -14.60
CA PHE A 111 0.83 -22.77 -14.77
C PHE A 111 2.36 -22.77 -14.91
N VAL A 112 2.99 -21.58 -14.97
CA VAL A 112 4.45 -21.47 -15.00
C VAL A 112 5.03 -21.85 -13.63
N GLU A 113 6.14 -22.59 -13.64
CA GLU A 113 6.85 -22.95 -12.41
C GLU A 113 7.23 -21.70 -11.62
N ASP A 114 6.98 -21.75 -10.30
CA ASP A 114 7.16 -20.62 -9.39
C ASP A 114 6.50 -19.31 -9.87
N THR A 115 5.31 -19.43 -10.46
CA THR A 115 4.53 -18.28 -10.95
C THR A 115 4.45 -17.14 -9.92
N PRO A 116 4.62 -15.87 -10.33
CA PRO A 116 4.61 -14.72 -9.43
C PRO A 116 3.21 -14.35 -8.94
N ILE A 117 2.16 -14.99 -9.47
CA ILE A 117 0.76 -14.69 -9.19
C ILE A 117 0.02 -15.87 -8.58
N MET A 118 -1.13 -15.58 -8.00
CA MET A 118 -2.10 -16.55 -7.52
C MET A 118 -3.51 -16.03 -7.78
N ARG A 119 -4.46 -16.97 -7.88
CA ARG A 119 -5.89 -16.68 -8.01
C ARG A 119 -6.65 -17.23 -6.80
N ILE A 120 -7.49 -16.41 -6.18
CA ILE A 120 -8.35 -16.80 -5.04
C ILE A 120 -9.79 -16.42 -5.39
N GLY A 121 -10.56 -17.38 -5.93
CA GLY A 121 -11.87 -17.06 -6.52
C GLY A 121 -11.70 -16.12 -7.71
N SER A 122 -12.38 -14.97 -7.67
CA SER A 122 -12.23 -13.88 -8.65
C SER A 122 -10.96 -13.04 -8.45
N LEU A 123 -10.33 -13.10 -7.29
CA LEU A 123 -9.22 -12.23 -6.93
C LEU A 123 -7.93 -12.64 -7.64
N TRP A 124 -7.32 -11.69 -8.36
CA TRP A 124 -5.95 -11.79 -8.83
C TRP A 124 -5.00 -11.17 -7.82
N LYS A 125 -3.91 -11.86 -7.49
CA LYS A 125 -2.94 -11.40 -6.51
C LYS A 125 -1.50 -11.77 -6.85
N VAL A 126 -0.59 -10.82 -6.74
CA VAL A 126 0.85 -11.03 -6.79
C VAL A 126 1.37 -11.59 -5.47
N LYS A 127 2.23 -12.61 -5.53
CA LYS A 127 2.81 -13.29 -4.36
C LYS A 127 3.86 -12.45 -3.62
N SER A 128 4.67 -11.69 -4.37
CA SER A 128 5.73 -10.82 -3.88
C SER A 128 5.84 -9.53 -4.74
N PRO A 129 5.08 -8.47 -4.42
CA PRO A 129 5.08 -7.23 -5.20
C PRO A 129 6.45 -6.55 -5.25
N LEU A 130 7.19 -6.57 -4.14
CA LEU A 130 8.53 -5.97 -4.06
C LEU A 130 9.54 -6.67 -4.97
N GLU A 131 9.43 -8.00 -5.14
CA GLU A 131 10.24 -8.75 -6.09
C GLU A 131 9.93 -8.32 -7.53
N LEU A 132 8.63 -8.26 -7.90
CA LEU A 132 8.22 -7.79 -9.23
C LEU A 132 8.71 -6.37 -9.49
N LEU A 133 8.55 -5.45 -8.56
CA LEU A 133 9.06 -4.08 -8.73
C LEU A 133 10.58 -4.06 -8.93
N SER A 134 11.33 -4.89 -8.19
CA SER A 134 12.79 -4.94 -8.31
C SER A 134 13.25 -5.51 -9.66
N ILE A 135 12.56 -6.51 -10.20
CA ILE A 135 12.95 -7.23 -11.42
C ILE A 135 12.39 -6.56 -12.69
N CYS A 136 11.13 -6.13 -12.63
CA CYS A 136 10.36 -5.65 -13.78
C CYS A 136 10.20 -4.13 -13.79
N GLY A 137 10.38 -3.44 -12.66
CA GLY A 137 10.32 -1.98 -12.57
C GLY A 137 11.19 -1.25 -13.60
N PRO A 138 12.45 -1.64 -13.83
CA PRO A 138 13.30 -1.02 -14.85
C PRO A 138 12.80 -1.17 -16.30
N LYS A 139 11.81 -2.04 -16.55
CA LYS A 139 11.22 -2.28 -17.88
C LYS A 139 9.93 -1.49 -18.11
N LEU A 140 9.45 -0.75 -17.10
CA LEU A 140 8.24 0.06 -17.23
C LEU A 140 8.51 1.25 -18.16
N THR A 141 7.61 1.46 -19.13
CA THR A 141 7.72 2.57 -20.07
C THR A 141 7.12 3.85 -19.48
N GLY A 142 7.58 5.00 -19.95
CA GLY A 142 7.04 6.31 -19.55
C GLY A 142 5.54 6.43 -19.85
N ASP A 143 5.09 5.92 -21.00
CA ASP A 143 3.68 5.95 -21.40
C ASP A 143 2.80 5.10 -20.48
N LEU A 144 3.27 3.90 -20.11
CA LEU A 144 2.54 3.03 -19.18
C LEU A 144 2.44 3.67 -17.79
N LEU A 145 3.53 4.27 -17.31
CA LEU A 145 3.54 5.00 -16.04
C LEU A 145 2.59 6.20 -16.08
N ALA A 146 2.58 6.98 -17.17
CA ALA A 146 1.67 8.10 -17.33
C ALA A 146 0.20 7.65 -17.25
N ARG A 147 -0.18 6.61 -18.02
CA ARG A 147 -1.52 6.01 -17.93
C ARG A 147 -1.85 5.51 -16.52
N PHE A 148 -0.89 4.87 -15.86
CA PHE A 148 -1.07 4.41 -14.48
C PHE A 148 -1.40 5.57 -13.54
N PHE A 149 -0.62 6.66 -13.54
CA PHE A 149 -0.87 7.79 -12.63
C PHE A 149 -2.23 8.45 -12.88
N ASP A 150 -2.65 8.59 -14.14
CA ASP A 150 -3.94 9.20 -14.48
C ASP A 150 -5.12 8.36 -13.97
N ILE A 151 -5.09 7.05 -14.23
CA ILE A 151 -6.17 6.15 -13.81
C ILE A 151 -6.11 5.90 -12.29
N ALA A 152 -4.92 5.88 -11.69
CA ALA A 152 -4.72 5.76 -10.25
C ALA A 152 -5.36 6.93 -9.50
N PHE A 153 -5.17 8.16 -9.99
CA PHE A 153 -5.80 9.33 -9.39
C PHE A 153 -7.33 9.22 -9.43
N GLU A 154 -7.90 8.85 -10.58
CA GLU A 154 -9.35 8.62 -10.73
C GLU A 154 -9.88 7.58 -9.73
N ALA A 155 -9.19 6.45 -9.59
CA ALA A 155 -9.61 5.36 -8.72
C ALA A 155 -9.50 5.69 -7.22
N LEU A 156 -8.47 6.43 -6.84
CA LEU A 156 -8.27 6.85 -5.44
C LEU A 156 -9.21 7.99 -5.04
N GLN A 157 -9.51 8.91 -5.97
CA GLN A 157 -10.40 10.05 -5.74
C GLN A 157 -11.87 9.63 -5.59
N GLN A 158 -12.29 8.51 -6.20
CA GLN A 158 -13.66 8.02 -6.06
C GLN A 158 -13.99 7.77 -4.58
N LEU A 159 -15.07 8.39 -4.10
CA LEU A 159 -15.54 8.22 -2.74
C LEU A 159 -16.11 6.81 -2.56
N GLU A 160 -15.63 6.09 -1.55
CA GLU A 160 -16.33 4.90 -1.09
C GLU A 160 -17.67 5.31 -0.47
N PRO A 161 -18.77 4.60 -0.80
CA PRO A 161 -20.04 4.81 -0.14
C PRO A 161 -19.92 4.32 1.31
N VAL A 162 -19.50 5.21 2.21
CA VAL A 162 -19.47 4.94 3.64
C VAL A 162 -20.88 5.11 4.17
N GLY A 163 -21.46 4.02 4.67
CA GLY A 163 -22.87 3.93 5.07
C GLY A 163 -23.38 5.17 5.81
N SER A 164 -24.19 5.97 5.12
CA SER A 164 -25.17 6.87 5.71
C SER A 164 -26.53 6.15 5.70
N GLY A 165 -27.40 6.49 6.65
CA GLY A 165 -28.64 5.75 6.98
C GLY A 165 -29.69 5.52 5.89
N ASP A 166 -29.41 5.85 4.62
CA ASP A 166 -30.26 5.59 3.45
C ASP A 166 -29.77 4.35 2.65
N GLU A 167 -29.28 3.32 3.35
CA GLU A 167 -28.68 2.10 2.76
C GLU A 167 -29.56 1.43 1.67
N GLN A 168 -30.89 1.56 1.74
CA GLN A 168 -31.81 0.93 0.79
C GLN A 168 -31.82 1.58 -0.60
N VAL A 169 -31.68 2.91 -0.71
CA VAL A 169 -31.68 3.61 -2.01
C VAL A 169 -30.32 3.45 -2.69
N PHE A 170 -29.23 3.48 -1.91
CA PHE A 170 -27.87 3.29 -2.41
C PHE A 170 -27.56 1.84 -2.81
N GLY A 171 -28.06 0.86 -2.06
CA GLY A 171 -27.88 -0.56 -2.37
C GLY A 171 -28.42 -0.94 -3.75
N LEU A 172 -29.55 -0.35 -4.18
CA LEU A 172 -30.16 -0.61 -5.49
C LEU A 172 -29.37 0.00 -6.66
N ASP A 173 -28.66 1.11 -6.43
CA ASP A 173 -27.87 1.76 -7.50
C ASP A 173 -26.51 1.08 -7.72
N LEU A 174 -25.93 0.47 -6.67
CA LEU A 174 -24.73 -0.38 -6.74
C LEU A 174 -24.98 -1.72 -7.46
N LEU A 175 -26.24 -2.12 -7.65
CA LEU A 175 -26.58 -3.29 -8.47
C LEU A 175 -26.36 -3.03 -9.96
N LYS A 176 -26.21 -1.77 -10.40
CA LYS A 176 -25.90 -1.45 -11.79
C LYS A 176 -24.38 -1.51 -12.01
N PRO A 177 -23.89 -2.33 -12.97
CA PRO A 177 -22.45 -2.48 -13.22
C PRO A 177 -21.68 -1.18 -13.50
N ASP A 178 -22.31 -0.18 -14.11
CA ASP A 178 -21.71 1.12 -14.45
C ASP A 178 -21.50 2.05 -13.24
N ARG A 179 -22.24 1.80 -12.15
CA ARG A 179 -22.25 2.61 -10.92
C ARG A 179 -21.53 1.96 -9.74
N GLN A 180 -21.02 0.74 -9.91
CA GLN A 180 -20.17 0.12 -8.90
C GLN A 180 -18.88 0.93 -8.73
N PRO A 181 -18.37 1.13 -7.50
CA PRO A 181 -17.07 1.72 -7.26
C PRO A 181 -15.94 0.72 -7.54
N TYR A 182 -14.72 1.24 -7.73
CA TYR A 182 -13.51 0.43 -7.65
C TYR A 182 -13.49 -0.40 -6.36
N SER A 183 -12.99 -1.63 -6.44
CA SER A 183 -12.88 -2.46 -5.25
C SER A 183 -11.88 -1.87 -4.24
N ALA A 184 -12.09 -2.11 -2.95
CA ALA A 184 -11.08 -1.74 -1.94
C ALA A 184 -9.72 -2.41 -2.20
N ARG A 185 -9.70 -3.56 -2.91
CA ARG A 185 -8.48 -4.31 -3.24
C ARG A 185 -7.62 -3.58 -4.28
N ILE A 186 -8.23 -3.03 -5.34
CA ILE A 186 -7.47 -2.29 -6.36
C ILE A 186 -6.98 -0.95 -5.81
N ARG A 187 -7.81 -0.24 -5.03
CA ARG A 187 -7.42 1.03 -4.38
C ARG A 187 -6.22 0.83 -3.45
N LEU A 188 -6.26 -0.22 -2.62
CA LEU A 188 -5.14 -0.59 -1.76
C LEU A 188 -3.91 -1.01 -2.57
N SER A 189 -4.09 -1.75 -3.66
CA SER A 189 -2.99 -2.14 -4.55
C SER A 189 -2.30 -0.92 -5.16
N ILE A 190 -3.05 0.07 -5.62
CA ILE A 190 -2.52 1.31 -6.17
C ILE A 190 -1.71 2.05 -5.10
N ALA A 191 -2.29 2.27 -3.91
CA ALA A 191 -1.60 2.94 -2.81
C ALA A 191 -0.31 2.22 -2.41
N ASN A 192 -0.32 0.88 -2.39
CA ASN A 192 0.85 0.07 -2.10
C ASN A 192 1.94 0.23 -3.17
N THR A 193 1.57 0.24 -4.45
CA THR A 193 2.53 0.52 -5.54
C THR A 193 3.17 1.90 -5.39
N LEU A 194 2.37 2.93 -5.07
CA LEU A 194 2.89 4.28 -4.82
C LEU A 194 3.87 4.30 -3.65
N ALA A 195 3.55 3.61 -2.54
CA ALA A 195 4.42 3.50 -1.36
C ALA A 195 5.75 2.80 -1.72
N MET A 196 5.66 1.63 -2.38
CA MET A 196 6.83 0.86 -2.79
C MET A 196 7.75 1.63 -3.74
N MET A 197 7.17 2.39 -4.70
CA MET A 197 7.94 3.28 -5.55
C MET A 197 8.57 4.39 -4.72
N GLY A 198 7.78 5.16 -3.98
CA GLY A 198 8.26 6.30 -3.18
C GLY A 198 9.41 5.95 -2.23
N ALA A 199 9.36 4.78 -1.59
CA ALA A 199 10.38 4.32 -0.66
C ALA A 199 11.68 3.83 -1.32
N ARG A 200 11.69 3.55 -2.63
CA ARG A 200 12.82 2.91 -3.34
C ARG A 200 13.44 3.77 -4.44
N LEU A 201 12.96 5.00 -4.66
CA LEU A 201 13.54 5.89 -5.66
C LEU A 201 14.92 6.40 -5.19
N ASP A 202 15.92 6.22 -6.05
CA ASP A 202 17.26 6.80 -5.94
C ASP A 202 17.36 8.00 -6.90
N VAL A 203 16.72 9.10 -6.49
CA VAL A 203 16.57 10.32 -7.29
C VAL A 203 17.89 11.05 -7.56
N ASP A 204 18.94 10.75 -6.79
CA ASP A 204 20.27 11.33 -6.99
C ASP A 204 21.00 10.66 -8.16
N ARG A 205 20.72 9.39 -8.42
CA ARG A 205 21.38 8.60 -9.47
C ARG A 205 20.62 8.56 -10.79
N ASP A 206 19.30 8.72 -10.78
CA ASP A 206 18.46 8.57 -11.97
C ASP A 206 17.48 9.74 -12.16
N PRO A 207 17.68 10.60 -13.18
CA PRO A 207 16.74 11.66 -13.52
C PRO A 207 15.32 11.17 -13.83
N GLY A 208 15.14 9.96 -14.38
CA GLY A 208 13.82 9.38 -14.64
C GLY A 208 13.05 9.10 -13.35
N GLN A 209 13.76 8.74 -12.28
CA GLN A 209 13.16 8.51 -10.96
C GLN A 209 12.68 9.81 -10.30
N ARG A 210 13.31 10.96 -10.60
CA ARG A 210 12.78 12.28 -10.19
C ARG A 210 11.42 12.56 -10.81
N THR A 211 11.20 12.17 -12.06
CA THR A 211 9.90 12.34 -12.71
C THR A 211 8.83 11.50 -12.02
N ILE A 212 9.15 10.25 -11.67
CA ILE A 212 8.24 9.36 -10.91
C ILE A 212 7.93 9.97 -9.54
N GLN A 213 8.95 10.45 -8.81
CA GLN A 213 8.76 11.11 -7.51
C GLN A 213 7.82 12.32 -7.63
N ALA A 214 8.04 13.18 -8.62
CA ALA A 214 7.20 14.37 -8.84
C ALA A 214 5.75 14.00 -9.18
N ARG A 215 5.53 12.90 -9.92
CA ARG A 215 4.18 12.38 -10.22
C ARG A 215 3.49 11.85 -8.96
N ILE A 216 4.18 11.08 -8.12
CA ILE A 216 3.66 10.61 -6.82
C ILE A 216 3.28 11.80 -5.93
N GLN A 217 4.17 12.78 -5.79
CA GLN A 217 3.92 13.98 -4.98
C GLN A 217 2.73 14.79 -5.52
N SER A 218 2.65 14.98 -6.84
CA SER A 218 1.51 15.67 -7.47
C SER A 218 0.19 14.95 -7.21
N LEU A 219 0.17 13.62 -7.35
CA LEU A 219 -1.00 12.79 -7.08
C LEU A 219 -1.44 12.91 -5.62
N ILE A 220 -0.52 12.78 -4.66
CA ILE A 220 -0.82 12.91 -3.22
C ILE A 220 -1.36 14.31 -2.92
N SER A 221 -0.70 15.36 -3.42
CA SER A 221 -1.15 16.74 -3.23
C SER A 221 -2.57 16.97 -3.78
N ALA A 222 -2.87 16.43 -4.97
CA ALA A 222 -4.20 16.54 -5.57
C ALA A 222 -5.25 15.76 -4.78
N LEU A 223 -4.92 14.55 -4.32
CA LEU A 223 -5.80 13.76 -3.45
C LEU A 223 -6.07 14.47 -2.13
N MET A 224 -5.09 15.18 -1.56
CA MET A 224 -5.25 15.85 -0.26
C MET A 224 -5.75 17.30 -0.35
N THR A 225 -6.22 17.73 -1.52
CA THR A 225 -6.87 19.04 -1.68
C THR A 225 -8.36 18.93 -1.35
N GLN A 226 -8.94 19.94 -0.67
CA GLN A 226 -10.37 20.01 -0.35
C GLN A 226 -10.88 18.75 0.37
N MET A 227 -10.19 18.39 1.45
CA MET A 227 -10.43 17.14 2.18
C MET A 227 -11.63 17.24 3.13
N ASP A 228 -12.83 17.02 2.64
CA ASP A 228 -14.01 16.92 3.51
C ASP A 228 -14.06 15.60 4.31
N LEU A 229 -15.02 15.49 5.23
CA LEU A 229 -15.18 14.31 6.07
C LEU A 229 -15.39 13.01 5.25
N GLN A 230 -16.10 13.07 4.13
CA GLN A 230 -16.37 11.88 3.32
C GLN A 230 -15.11 11.39 2.62
N LYS A 231 -14.31 12.33 2.09
CA LYS A 231 -13.03 12.04 1.47
C LYS A 231 -12.02 11.49 2.48
N TRP A 232 -11.97 12.08 3.67
CA TRP A 232 -11.18 11.54 4.78
C TRP A 232 -11.56 10.10 5.13
N LYS A 233 -12.86 9.79 5.23
CA LYS A 233 -13.33 8.42 5.51
C LYS A 233 -12.98 7.46 4.37
N SER A 234 -13.22 7.87 3.12
CA SER A 234 -12.93 7.08 1.91
C SER A 234 -11.45 6.73 1.75
N LEU A 235 -10.56 7.63 2.15
CA LEU A 235 -9.11 7.44 2.07
C LEU A 235 -8.51 6.83 3.34
N GLY A 236 -9.28 6.65 4.41
CA GLY A 236 -8.77 6.35 5.75
C GLY A 236 -7.81 5.15 5.80
N ASN A 237 -8.16 4.04 5.15
CA ASN A 237 -7.33 2.83 5.06
C ASN A 237 -6.12 2.97 4.11
N LEU A 238 -6.08 4.01 3.27
CA LEU A 238 -5.01 4.30 2.32
C LEU A 238 -4.03 5.35 2.86
N LEU A 239 -4.42 6.17 3.84
CA LEU A 239 -3.59 7.23 4.43
C LEU A 239 -2.19 6.75 4.83
N PRO A 240 -2.01 5.58 5.48
CA PRO A 240 -0.68 5.08 5.82
C PRO A 240 0.25 4.92 4.61
N LEU A 241 -0.26 4.32 3.53
CA LEU A 241 0.49 4.07 2.31
C LEU A 241 0.75 5.36 1.52
N LEU A 242 -0.22 6.29 1.52
CA LEU A 242 -0.03 7.60 0.89
C LEU A 242 1.01 8.44 1.65
N ALA A 243 1.03 8.35 2.98
CA ALA A 243 2.04 8.99 3.81
C ALA A 243 3.42 8.41 3.53
N GLU A 244 3.55 7.08 3.46
CA GLU A 244 4.81 6.40 3.12
C GLU A 244 5.29 6.75 1.70
N ALA A 245 4.38 6.86 0.72
CA ALA A 245 4.71 7.18 -0.67
C ALA A 245 5.31 8.59 -0.85
N GLY A 246 4.87 9.57 -0.05
CA GLY A 246 5.34 10.95 -0.15
C GLY A 246 5.29 11.71 1.17
N PRO A 247 6.18 11.40 2.15
CA PRO A 247 6.11 11.92 3.51
C PRO A 247 6.04 13.44 3.61
N GLY A 248 6.92 14.13 2.88
CA GLY A 248 7.01 15.59 2.92
C GLY A 248 5.76 16.27 2.36
N THR A 249 5.23 15.76 1.24
CA THR A 249 4.02 16.28 0.61
C THR A 249 2.79 15.99 1.44
N PHE A 250 2.67 14.78 1.98
CA PHE A 250 1.58 14.38 2.86
C PHE A 250 1.50 15.28 4.09
N LEU A 251 2.62 15.48 4.81
CA LEU A 251 2.67 16.36 5.99
C LEU A 251 2.33 17.80 5.64
N THR A 252 2.79 18.29 4.47
CA THR A 252 2.50 19.67 4.03
C THR A 252 1.01 19.85 3.76
N ALA A 253 0.37 18.85 3.17
CA ALA A 253 -1.07 18.88 2.95
C ALA A 253 -1.84 18.79 4.28
N MET A 254 -1.42 17.91 5.20
CA MET A 254 -1.98 17.79 6.55
C MET A 254 -1.95 19.10 7.33
N GLU A 255 -0.79 19.77 7.36
CA GLU A 255 -0.61 21.05 8.04
C GLU A 255 -1.55 22.11 7.48
N LYS A 256 -1.68 22.20 6.15
CA LYS A 256 -2.61 23.13 5.49
C LYS A 256 -4.06 22.81 5.81
N SER A 257 -4.45 21.53 5.77
CA SER A 257 -5.82 21.11 6.06
C SER A 257 -6.21 21.38 7.51
N LEU A 258 -5.27 21.32 8.46
CA LEU A 258 -5.54 21.65 9.87
C LEU A 258 -5.95 23.10 10.09
N ASP A 259 -5.56 24.02 9.20
CA ASP A 259 -5.86 25.46 9.31
C ASP A 259 -7.23 25.83 8.71
N VAL A 260 -7.91 24.87 8.08
CA VAL A 260 -9.24 25.07 7.46
C VAL A 260 -10.23 24.10 8.09
N ASP A 261 -11.17 24.60 8.91
CA ASP A 261 -12.09 23.76 9.68
C ASP A 261 -12.86 22.73 8.85
N SER A 262 -13.32 23.11 7.65
CA SER A 262 -14.06 22.22 6.74
C SER A 262 -13.20 21.11 6.14
N GLU A 263 -11.89 21.31 6.07
CA GLU A 263 -10.94 20.35 5.52
C GLU A 263 -10.17 19.58 6.61
N SER A 264 -10.36 19.98 7.86
CA SER A 264 -9.52 19.54 8.96
C SER A 264 -9.68 18.05 9.21
N PRO A 265 -8.56 17.30 9.37
CA PRO A 265 -8.59 15.90 9.80
C PRO A 265 -9.23 15.72 11.19
N SER A 266 -9.35 16.81 11.96
CA SER A 266 -10.15 16.92 13.17
C SER A 266 -11.58 16.40 13.01
N SER A 267 -12.16 16.53 11.81
CA SER A 267 -13.49 16.02 11.49
C SER A 267 -13.59 14.49 11.64
N LEU A 268 -12.52 13.73 11.33
CA LEU A 268 -12.47 12.28 11.57
C LEU A 268 -12.50 11.92 13.06
N ILE A 269 -11.77 12.70 13.86
CA ILE A 269 -11.72 12.50 15.32
C ILE A 269 -13.10 12.78 15.91
N ARG A 270 -13.74 13.89 15.52
CA ARG A 270 -15.09 14.23 15.98
C ARG A 270 -16.16 13.27 15.48
N ALA A 271 -16.00 12.71 14.28
CA ALA A 271 -16.92 11.73 13.72
C ALA A 271 -16.73 10.31 14.29
N THR A 272 -15.65 10.06 15.02
CA THR A 272 -15.42 8.78 15.68
C THR A 272 -16.31 8.65 16.91
N ASP A 273 -16.97 7.50 17.03
CA ASP A 273 -17.82 7.15 18.15
C ASP A 273 -17.48 5.74 18.66
N ARG A 274 -18.37 5.14 19.47
CA ARG A 274 -18.19 3.79 20.01
C ARG A 274 -18.30 2.67 18.98
N SER A 275 -18.90 2.95 17.81
CA SER A 275 -19.18 1.97 16.78
C SER A 275 -18.11 1.93 15.68
N ALA A 276 -17.46 3.05 15.40
CA ALA A 276 -16.49 3.16 14.31
C ALA A 276 -15.32 4.10 14.63
N CYS A 277 -14.10 3.58 14.47
CA CYS A 277 -12.86 4.33 14.65
C CYS A 277 -12.34 4.91 13.32
N TRP A 278 -12.90 6.05 12.89
CA TRP A 278 -12.58 6.66 11.60
C TRP A 278 -11.17 7.27 11.52
N HIS A 279 -10.60 7.64 12.67
CA HIS A 279 -9.30 8.32 12.73
C HIS A 279 -8.09 7.35 12.79
N ALA A 280 -8.30 6.02 12.85
CA ALA A 280 -7.20 5.07 13.06
C ALA A 280 -6.15 5.13 11.94
N GLY A 281 -6.58 5.15 10.68
CA GLY A 281 -5.67 5.21 9.54
C GLY A 281 -4.86 6.51 9.46
N LEU A 282 -5.43 7.62 9.94
CA LEU A 282 -4.72 8.88 10.08
C LEU A 282 -3.60 8.77 11.12
N LEU A 283 -3.89 8.19 12.28
CA LEU A 283 -2.87 8.04 13.33
C LEU A 283 -1.76 7.09 12.90
N TYR A 284 -2.10 5.96 12.27
CA TYR A 284 -1.09 5.06 11.70
C TYR A 284 -0.22 5.74 10.64
N ALA A 285 -0.78 6.62 9.81
CA ALA A 285 0.00 7.39 8.86
C ALA A 285 1.04 8.29 9.57
N LEU A 286 0.64 9.01 10.62
CA LEU A 286 1.53 9.87 11.39
C LEU A 286 2.59 9.08 12.16
N GLU A 287 2.21 7.95 12.75
CA GLU A 287 3.11 7.04 13.46
C GLU A 287 4.17 6.44 12.54
N ILE A 288 3.81 6.03 11.32
CA ILE A 288 4.78 5.58 10.30
C ILE A 288 5.77 6.69 9.98
N LEU A 289 5.30 7.93 9.81
CA LEU A 289 6.18 9.06 9.49
C LEU A 289 7.08 9.46 10.66
N ALA A 290 6.67 9.22 11.91
CA ALA A 290 7.46 9.51 13.10
C ALA A 290 8.75 8.69 13.17
N TRP A 291 8.83 7.54 12.50
CA TRP A 291 10.03 6.71 12.46
C TRP A 291 11.22 7.38 11.79
N ASN A 292 10.99 8.35 10.90
CA ASN A 292 12.05 9.16 10.32
C ASN A 292 12.27 10.43 11.17
N PRO A 293 13.44 10.62 11.81
CA PRO A 293 13.72 11.79 12.65
C PRO A 293 13.51 13.14 11.94
N ALA A 294 13.69 13.20 10.62
CA ALA A 294 13.49 14.42 9.85
C ALA A 294 12.02 14.89 9.84
N ASN A 295 11.06 13.98 10.05
CA ASN A 295 9.63 14.28 10.08
C ASN A 295 9.10 14.49 11.49
N LEU A 296 9.84 14.06 12.52
CA LEU A 296 9.36 13.94 13.89
C LEU A 296 8.74 15.23 14.42
N GLY A 297 9.43 16.37 14.27
CA GLY A 297 8.93 17.66 14.76
C GLY A 297 7.57 18.05 14.17
N ARG A 298 7.37 17.80 12.86
CA ARG A 298 6.11 18.07 12.16
C ARG A 298 5.00 17.14 12.65
N VAL A 299 5.32 15.84 12.78
CA VAL A 299 4.38 14.83 13.29
C VAL A 299 3.92 15.16 14.71
N VAL A 300 4.84 15.51 15.61
CA VAL A 300 4.53 15.87 17.00
C VAL A 300 3.62 17.11 17.05
N GLN A 301 3.88 18.13 16.24
CA GLN A 301 3.02 19.32 16.18
C GLN A 301 1.61 19.00 15.69
N ILE A 302 1.48 18.17 14.65
CA ILE A 302 0.17 17.71 14.15
C ILE A 302 -0.57 16.93 15.25
N LEU A 303 0.07 15.95 15.86
CA LEU A 303 -0.55 15.12 16.90
C LEU A 303 -0.93 15.96 18.14
N ALA A 304 -0.12 16.96 18.51
CA ALA A 304 -0.43 17.87 19.60
C ALA A 304 -1.73 18.65 19.34
N ARG A 305 -1.87 19.24 18.13
CA ARG A 305 -3.13 19.91 17.73
C ARG A 305 -4.32 18.96 17.73
N LEU A 306 -4.14 17.73 17.26
CA LEU A 306 -5.20 16.72 17.25
C LEU A 306 -5.58 16.23 18.65
N SER A 307 -4.64 16.25 19.62
CA SER A 307 -4.87 15.80 21.00
C SER A 307 -5.81 16.71 21.80
N GLU A 308 -6.00 17.96 21.36
CA GLU A 308 -6.95 18.90 21.96
C GLU A 308 -8.42 18.51 21.69
N ILE A 309 -8.66 17.60 20.74
CA ILE A 309 -10.00 17.18 20.35
C ILE A 309 -10.42 15.94 21.14
N PRO A 310 -11.54 16.01 21.90
CA PRO A 310 -12.01 14.85 22.64
C PRO A 310 -12.48 13.75 21.67
N ILE A 311 -11.98 12.53 21.88
CA ILE A 311 -12.45 11.33 21.19
C ILE A 311 -13.61 10.72 21.98
N GLN A 312 -14.72 10.44 21.31
CA GLN A 312 -15.81 9.69 21.92
C GLN A 312 -15.53 8.18 21.87
N GLY A 313 -15.68 7.50 23.01
CA GLY A 313 -15.43 6.07 23.14
C GLY A 313 -14.21 5.75 23.99
N ASN A 314 -13.87 4.46 24.08
CA ASN A 314 -12.70 3.98 24.81
C ASN A 314 -11.69 3.38 23.82
N TRP A 315 -11.15 4.23 22.96
CA TRP A 315 -10.16 3.84 21.96
C TRP A 315 -8.76 4.03 22.54
N GLY A 316 -7.96 2.96 22.56
CA GLY A 316 -6.54 3.05 22.93
C GLY A 316 -5.72 3.83 21.89
N ASN A 317 -6.12 3.74 20.62
CA ASN A 317 -5.57 4.55 19.54
C ASN A 317 -6.10 5.99 19.68
N SER A 318 -5.24 6.93 20.05
CA SER A 318 -5.58 8.35 20.23
C SER A 318 -4.35 9.22 19.98
N PRO A 319 -4.50 10.49 19.55
CA PRO A 319 -3.36 11.37 19.29
C PRO A 319 -2.45 11.52 20.52
N GLN A 320 -3.04 11.61 21.71
CA GLN A 320 -2.29 11.68 22.97
C GLN A 320 -1.50 10.40 23.24
N ASN A 321 -2.06 9.22 22.96
CA ASN A 321 -1.33 7.98 23.14
C ASN A 321 -0.18 7.85 22.14
N SER A 322 -0.40 8.19 20.86
CA SER A 322 0.66 8.21 19.85
C SER A 322 1.81 9.15 20.25
N LEU A 323 1.50 10.36 20.76
CA LEU A 323 2.51 11.27 21.32
C LEU A 323 3.29 10.64 22.47
N ASN A 324 2.58 10.04 23.44
CA ASN A 324 3.22 9.38 24.57
C ASN A 324 4.15 8.25 24.10
N GLU A 325 3.74 7.45 23.12
CA GLU A 325 4.55 6.35 22.59
C GLU A 325 5.78 6.81 21.81
N ILE A 326 5.66 7.89 21.04
CA ILE A 326 6.79 8.50 20.31
C ILE A 326 7.81 9.11 21.28
N LEU A 327 7.35 9.83 22.31
CA LEU A 327 8.21 10.59 23.23
C LEU A 327 8.70 9.77 24.44
N ARG A 328 8.26 8.51 24.60
CA ARG A 328 8.67 7.61 25.69
C ARG A 328 10.16 7.31 25.69
N SER A 329 10.85 7.56 26.81
CA SER A 329 12.32 7.44 26.88
C SER A 329 12.85 6.00 26.71
N TRP A 330 12.14 4.98 27.18
CA TRP A 330 12.64 3.60 27.24
C TRP A 330 12.28 2.71 26.04
N SER A 331 11.27 3.07 25.25
CA SER A 331 10.81 2.31 24.08
C SER A 331 10.11 3.24 23.08
N PRO A 332 10.84 4.19 22.47
CA PRO A 332 10.26 5.10 21.49
C PRO A 332 9.72 4.37 20.26
N GLN A 333 8.55 4.77 19.80
CA GLN A 333 8.04 4.43 18.46
C GLN A 333 8.63 5.37 17.39
N THR A 334 9.95 5.56 17.41
CA THR A 334 10.69 6.41 16.45
C THR A 334 12.18 6.07 16.48
N SER A 335 12.89 6.33 15.38
CA SER A 335 14.36 6.20 15.30
C SER A 335 15.12 7.42 15.85
N ALA A 336 14.40 8.43 16.36
CA ALA A 336 15.02 9.65 16.86
C ALA A 336 15.77 9.43 18.18
N ASP A 337 16.93 10.08 18.31
CA ASP A 337 17.69 10.05 19.54
C ASP A 337 17.00 10.83 20.68
N VAL A 338 17.57 10.75 21.88
CA VAL A 338 16.98 11.41 23.07
C VAL A 338 17.04 12.94 22.97
N LYS A 339 17.94 13.53 22.17
CA LYS A 339 18.05 14.99 22.03
C LYS A 339 17.03 15.55 21.05
N ALA A 340 16.68 14.78 20.02
CA ALA A 340 15.72 15.15 19.00
C ALA A 340 14.26 15.00 19.45
N ARG A 341 14.00 14.20 20.49
CA ARG A 341 12.68 14.00 21.12
C ARG A 341 12.47 14.95 22.28
#